data_AF-A0A7W7SG46-F1
#
_entry.id   AF-A0A7W7SG46-F1
#
_cell.length_a   1.000
_cell.length_b   1.000
_cell.length_c   1.000
_cell.angle_alpha   90.00
_cell.angle_beta   90.00
_cell.angle_gamma   90.00
#
_symmetry.space_group_name_H-M   'P 1'
#
loop_
_entity.id
_entity.type
_entity.pdbx_description
1 polymer ?
#
loop_
_entity_poly.entity_id
_entity_poly.type
_entity_poly.pdbx_seq_one_letter_code
_entity_poly.pdbx_strand_id
1 'polypeptide(L)'
;MTTWQDFEQEAPDLAPAVRARFEANRHHVLATLRKDGAPRVSGTEVQFMGADLTIGSMYGALKALDLRRDGRFALHSNPSDPTMVGGDAKISGLARELTDEVELSWYVSELPSAPPPGPLHAFRLEPTEVVLTEVEGDQLVIRSWRPGQDVRTVRRS
;
A
#
# COMPACT_ATOMS: atom_id res chain seq x y z
N MET A 1 14.78 -1.25 5.80
CA MET A 1 13.35 -1.01 6.08
C MET A 1 13.06 0.33 5.48
N THR A 2 12.08 0.40 4.58
CA THR A 2 11.75 1.63 3.87
C THR A 2 10.36 2.04 4.29
N THR A 3 10.25 3.22 4.87
CA THR A 3 8.98 3.80 5.33
C THR A 3 8.30 4.54 4.18
N TRP A 4 7.06 4.97 4.39
CA TRP A 4 6.40 5.86 3.42
C TRP A 4 7.09 7.23 3.36
N GLN A 5 7.56 7.73 4.50
CA GLN A 5 8.29 8.99 4.57
C GLN A 5 9.61 8.94 3.79
N ASP A 6 10.33 7.82 3.80
CA ASP A 6 11.54 7.66 2.98
C ASP A 6 11.21 7.81 1.48
N PHE A 7 10.09 7.21 1.04
CA PHE A 7 9.60 7.37 -0.32
C PHE A 7 9.21 8.83 -0.63
N GLU A 8 8.53 9.53 0.29
CA GLU A 8 8.20 10.94 0.13
C GLU A 8 9.46 11.83 0.00
N GLN A 9 10.53 11.51 0.72
CA GLN A 9 11.80 12.23 0.64
C GLN A 9 12.55 11.94 -0.66
N GLU A 10 12.58 10.68 -1.10
CA GLU A 10 13.30 10.26 -2.31
C GLU A 10 12.56 10.60 -3.61
N ALA A 11 11.22 10.71 -3.57
CA ALA A 11 10.39 10.96 -4.75
C ALA A 11 9.28 11.99 -4.48
N PRO A 12 9.64 13.25 -4.17
CA PRO A 12 8.72 14.28 -3.67
C PRO A 12 7.58 14.66 -4.63
N ASP A 13 7.75 14.44 -5.93
CA ASP A 13 6.69 14.69 -6.93
C ASP A 13 5.77 13.47 -7.14
N LEU A 14 6.30 12.25 -6.95
CA LEU A 14 5.56 11.01 -7.19
C LEU A 14 4.73 10.61 -5.98
N ALA A 15 5.28 10.77 -4.77
CA ALA A 15 4.63 10.30 -3.55
C ALA A 15 3.27 10.98 -3.30
N PRO A 16 3.11 12.32 -3.43
CA PRO A 16 1.81 12.96 -3.28
C PRO A 16 0.78 12.48 -4.30
N ALA A 17 1.20 12.25 -5.55
CA ALA A 17 0.32 11.74 -6.60
C ALA A 17 -0.19 10.33 -6.26
N VAL A 18 0.69 9.44 -5.80
CA VAL A 18 0.32 8.08 -5.37
C VAL A 18 -0.59 8.13 -4.14
N ARG A 19 -0.24 8.94 -3.13
CA ARG A 19 -1.06 9.12 -1.93
C ARG A 19 -2.47 9.57 -2.27
N ALA A 20 -2.62 10.55 -3.16
CA ALA A 20 -3.92 11.03 -3.62
C ALA A 20 -4.79 9.91 -4.22
N ARG A 21 -4.19 8.90 -4.86
CA ARG A 21 -4.93 7.73 -5.39
C ARG A 21 -5.45 6.81 -4.30
N PHE A 22 -4.69 6.62 -3.24
CA PHE A 22 -5.14 5.85 -2.10
C PHE A 22 -6.15 6.63 -1.24
N GLU A 23 -6.02 7.94 -1.11
CA GLU A 23 -6.98 8.76 -0.34
C GLU A 23 -8.31 9.00 -1.07
N ALA A 24 -8.32 8.96 -2.42
CA ALA A 24 -9.53 9.16 -3.21
C ALA A 24 -10.61 8.08 -3.00
N ASN A 25 -10.24 6.91 -2.46
CA ASN A 25 -11.15 5.79 -2.29
C ASN A 25 -10.86 5.02 -1.00
N ARG A 26 -11.90 4.58 -0.29
CA ARG A 26 -11.70 3.82 0.96
C ARG A 26 -11.10 2.43 0.75
N HIS A 27 -11.49 1.75 -0.34
CA HIS A 27 -11.18 0.34 -0.55
C HIS A 27 -10.24 0.14 -1.75
N HIS A 28 -9.24 -0.70 -1.54
CA HIS A 28 -8.20 -1.04 -2.52
C HIS A 28 -8.05 -2.55 -2.63
N VAL A 29 -7.27 -3.00 -3.63
CA VAL A 29 -6.99 -4.42 -3.84
C VAL A 29 -5.61 -4.74 -3.26
N LEU A 30 -5.58 -5.69 -2.32
CA LEU A 30 -4.36 -6.27 -1.78
C LEU A 30 -4.17 -7.67 -2.36
N ALA A 31 -3.03 -7.92 -2.97
CA ALA A 31 -2.55 -9.22 -3.36
C ALA A 31 -1.54 -9.76 -2.33
N THR A 32 -1.70 -11.02 -1.94
CA THR A 32 -0.85 -11.75 -0.99
C THR A 32 -0.53 -13.14 -1.53
N LEU A 33 0.47 -13.82 -0.96
CA LEU A 33 0.85 -15.18 -1.35
C LEU A 33 0.27 -16.22 -0.39
N ARG A 34 -0.49 -17.16 -0.93
CA ARG A 34 -1.04 -18.33 -0.20
C ARG A 34 0.05 -19.35 0.15
N LYS A 35 -0.31 -20.37 0.94
CA LYS A 35 0.62 -21.42 1.41
C LYS A 35 1.23 -22.20 0.26
N ASP A 36 0.43 -22.39 -0.78
CA ASP A 36 0.78 -23.05 -2.03
C ASP A 36 1.48 -22.11 -3.03
N GLY A 37 1.75 -20.85 -2.65
CA GLY A 37 2.37 -19.84 -3.50
C GLY A 37 1.40 -19.17 -4.49
N ALA A 38 0.13 -19.57 -4.55
CA ALA A 38 -0.84 -18.94 -5.43
C ALA A 38 -1.20 -17.52 -4.93
N PRO A 39 -1.48 -16.56 -5.83
CA PRO A 39 -1.93 -15.23 -5.41
C PRO A 39 -3.34 -15.28 -4.81
N ARG A 40 -3.57 -14.48 -3.76
CA ARG A 40 -4.90 -14.14 -3.24
C ARG A 40 -5.11 -12.64 -3.34
N VAL A 41 -6.26 -12.23 -3.88
CA VAL A 41 -6.73 -10.84 -3.80
C VAL A 41 -7.76 -10.66 -2.70
N SER A 42 -7.77 -9.50 -2.05
CA SER A 42 -8.74 -9.11 -1.04
C SER A 42 -8.91 -7.60 -1.01
N GLY A 43 -10.11 -7.12 -0.65
CA GLY A 43 -10.32 -5.71 -0.33
C GLY A 43 -9.54 -5.32 0.93
N THR A 44 -8.95 -4.13 0.94
CA THR A 44 -8.29 -3.56 2.11
C THR A 44 -8.46 -2.05 2.18
N GLU A 45 -8.27 -1.50 3.37
CA GLU A 45 -8.18 -0.06 3.61
C GLU A 45 -6.72 0.25 3.93
N VAL A 46 -6.21 1.34 3.39
CA VAL A 46 -4.82 1.78 3.57
C VAL A 46 -4.81 3.05 4.41
N GLN A 47 -3.88 3.16 5.35
CA GLN A 47 -3.71 4.33 6.20
C GLN A 47 -2.28 4.85 6.10
N PHE A 48 -2.15 6.17 5.94
CA PHE A 48 -0.88 6.88 6.04
C PHE A 48 -0.79 7.49 7.44
N MET A 49 0.04 6.93 8.32
CA MET A 49 0.14 7.29 9.74
C MET A 49 1.56 7.69 10.09
N GLY A 50 1.78 8.95 10.44
CA GLY A 50 3.13 9.47 10.69
C GLY A 50 4.06 9.22 9.50
N ALA A 51 5.12 8.44 9.70
CA ALA A 51 6.07 8.07 8.66
C ALA A 51 5.66 6.81 7.86
N ASP A 52 4.61 6.11 8.28
CA ASP A 52 4.33 4.74 7.86
C ASP A 52 3.11 4.62 6.93
N LEU A 53 3.19 3.62 6.05
CA LEU A 53 2.04 3.05 5.35
C LEU A 53 1.55 1.84 6.13
N THR A 54 0.27 1.77 6.48
CA THR A 54 -0.28 0.69 7.29
C THR A 54 -1.58 0.13 6.73
N ILE A 55 -1.89 -1.11 7.12
CA ILE A 55 -3.19 -1.75 6.89
C ILE A 55 -3.66 -2.46 8.16
N GLY A 56 -4.97 -2.38 8.41
CA GLY A 56 -5.67 -3.21 9.37
C GLY A 56 -6.31 -4.46 8.75
N SER A 57 -6.55 -5.48 9.57
CA SER A 57 -7.35 -6.64 9.19
C SER A 57 -8.05 -7.25 10.39
N MET A 58 -9.23 -7.82 10.13
CA MET A 58 -9.88 -8.72 11.09
C MET A 58 -8.92 -9.84 11.49
N TYR A 59 -8.92 -10.17 12.78
CA TYR A 59 -8.10 -11.25 13.30
C TYR A 59 -8.43 -12.59 12.64
N GLY A 60 -7.41 -13.36 12.28
CA GLY A 60 -7.56 -14.64 11.60
C GLY A 60 -7.99 -14.57 10.12
N ALA A 61 -8.18 -13.38 9.54
CA ALA A 61 -8.50 -13.25 8.12
C ALA A 61 -7.38 -13.87 7.25
N LEU A 62 -7.77 -14.53 6.16
CA LEU A 62 -6.82 -15.28 5.33
C LEU A 62 -5.70 -14.40 4.75
N LYS A 63 -6.01 -13.15 4.35
CA LYS A 63 -5.00 -12.19 3.89
C LYS A 63 -3.95 -11.86 4.96
N ALA A 64 -4.36 -11.78 6.23
CA ALA A 64 -3.45 -11.54 7.35
C ALA A 64 -2.58 -12.77 7.64
N LEU A 65 -3.19 -13.98 7.63
CA LEU A 65 -2.43 -15.22 7.79
C LEU A 65 -1.45 -15.45 6.63
N ASP A 66 -1.81 -15.00 5.42
CA ASP A 66 -0.92 -15.03 4.27
C ASP A 66 0.28 -14.10 4.49
N LEU A 67 0.06 -12.83 4.89
CA LEU A 67 1.13 -11.87 5.21
C LEU A 67 2.04 -12.30 6.37
N ARG A 68 1.48 -12.95 7.41
CA ARG A 68 2.28 -13.48 8.53
C ARG A 68 3.22 -14.58 8.10
N ARG A 69 2.82 -15.42 7.14
CA ARG A 69 3.66 -16.47 6.60
C ARG A 69 4.67 -15.92 5.59
N ASP A 70 4.22 -15.05 4.70
CA ASP A 70 5.03 -14.45 3.64
C ASP A 70 4.61 -12.99 3.49
N GLY A 71 5.45 -12.08 3.95
CA GLY A 71 5.16 -10.64 3.98
C GLY A 71 5.05 -10.00 2.61
N ARG A 72 5.38 -10.69 1.52
CA ARG A 72 5.31 -10.11 0.17
C ARG A 72 3.87 -9.76 -0.19
N PHE A 73 3.69 -8.52 -0.64
CA PHE A 73 2.39 -8.01 -1.09
C PHE A 73 2.50 -7.18 -2.37
N ALA A 74 1.37 -7.02 -3.03
CA ALA A 74 1.15 -5.92 -3.96
C ALA A 74 -0.19 -5.24 -3.64
N LEU A 75 -0.17 -3.92 -3.50
CA LEU A 75 -1.34 -3.07 -3.36
C LEU A 75 -1.62 -2.40 -4.70
N HIS A 76 -2.90 -2.33 -5.04
CA HIS A 76 -3.41 -1.64 -6.22
C HIS A 76 -4.49 -0.66 -5.76
N SER A 77 -4.29 0.62 -6.04
CA SER A 77 -5.28 1.67 -5.79
C SER A 77 -6.61 1.32 -6.45
N ASN A 78 -7.73 1.86 -5.96
CA ASN A 78 -9.05 1.47 -6.43
C ASN A 78 -9.18 1.63 -7.96
N PRO A 79 -9.44 0.55 -8.73
CA PRO A 79 -9.54 0.61 -10.18
C PRO A 79 -10.96 1.00 -10.68
N SER A 80 -11.86 1.42 -9.79
CA SER A 80 -13.27 1.64 -10.14
C SER A 80 -13.52 2.86 -11.04
N ASP A 81 -12.59 3.81 -11.10
CA ASP A 81 -12.73 5.01 -11.95
C ASP A 81 -12.26 4.71 -13.39
N PRO A 82 -13.17 4.65 -14.38
CA PRO A 82 -12.82 4.34 -15.76
C PRO A 82 -12.10 5.48 -16.49
N THR A 83 -12.06 6.69 -15.91
CA THR A 83 -11.51 7.89 -16.57
C THR A 83 -9.99 7.95 -16.52
N MET A 84 -9.34 7.13 -15.68
CA MET A 84 -7.90 7.21 -15.39
C MET A 84 -7.43 8.58 -14.87
N VAL A 85 -8.35 9.45 -14.42
CA VAL A 85 -7.98 10.74 -13.81
C VAL A 85 -7.13 10.48 -12.57
N GLY A 86 -5.93 11.07 -12.53
CA GLY A 86 -4.93 10.83 -11.48
C GLY A 86 -4.13 9.52 -11.63
N GLY A 87 -4.50 8.66 -12.58
CA GLY A 87 -3.77 7.44 -12.91
C GLY A 87 -4.06 6.21 -12.04
N ASP A 88 -3.25 5.19 -12.26
CA ASP A 88 -3.31 3.88 -11.62
C ASP A 88 -2.05 3.66 -10.78
N ALA A 89 -2.21 3.57 -9.46
CA ALA A 89 -1.10 3.45 -8.53
C ALA A 89 -0.98 2.03 -7.96
N LYS A 90 0.27 1.56 -7.85
CA LYS A 90 0.61 0.26 -7.27
C LYS A 90 1.81 0.37 -6.34
N ILE A 91 1.77 -0.37 -5.25
CA ILE A 91 2.85 -0.45 -4.26
C ILE A 91 3.15 -1.93 -4.02
N SER A 92 4.40 -2.35 -4.19
CA SER A 92 4.85 -3.71 -3.86
C SER A 92 5.87 -3.67 -2.74
N GLY A 93 5.84 -4.64 -1.83
CA GLY A 93 6.70 -4.57 -0.67
C GLY A 93 6.61 -5.75 0.28
N LEU A 94 7.07 -5.50 1.51
CA LEU A 94 6.98 -6.43 2.63
C LEU A 94 6.07 -5.86 3.71
N ALA A 95 5.09 -6.65 4.15
CA ALA A 95 4.27 -6.35 5.31
C ALA A 95 4.94 -6.93 6.56
N ARG A 96 5.00 -6.14 7.63
CA ARG A 96 5.39 -6.60 8.96
C ARG A 96 4.24 -6.43 9.93
N GLU A 97 3.88 -7.51 10.59
CA GLU A 97 2.84 -7.48 11.61
C GLU A 97 3.32 -6.65 12.81
N LEU A 98 2.50 -5.68 13.21
CA LEU A 98 2.69 -4.95 14.47
C LEU A 98 2.31 -5.89 15.60
N THR A 99 3.31 -6.32 16.37
CA THR A 99 3.13 -7.28 17.49
C THR A 99 3.56 -6.71 18.83
N ASP A 100 4.34 -5.63 18.82
CA ASP A 100 4.70 -4.88 20.02
C ASP A 100 3.48 -4.11 20.56
N GLU A 101 3.27 -4.16 21.88
CA GLU A 101 2.12 -3.54 22.53
C GLU A 101 2.10 -2.01 22.39
N VAL A 102 3.27 -1.37 22.35
CA VAL A 102 3.38 0.08 22.18
C VAL A 102 3.03 0.45 20.74
N GLU A 103 3.56 -0.28 19.75
CA GLU A 103 3.23 -0.06 18.34
C GLU A 103 1.74 -0.29 18.04
N LEU A 104 1.16 -1.35 18.61
CA LEU A 104 -0.27 -1.63 18.46
C LEU A 104 -1.13 -0.56 19.13
N SER A 105 -0.77 -0.11 20.33
CA SER A 105 -1.49 0.95 21.02
C SER A 105 -1.45 2.26 20.26
N TRP A 106 -0.29 2.62 19.70
CA TRP A 106 -0.13 3.78 18.83
C TRP A 106 -1.01 3.64 17.57
N TYR A 107 -0.92 2.52 16.86
CA TYR A 107 -1.73 2.27 15.67
C TYR A 107 -3.23 2.41 15.97
N VAL A 108 -3.71 1.82 17.06
CA VAL A 108 -5.12 1.92 17.47
C VAL A 108 -5.51 3.36 17.80
N SER A 109 -4.62 4.14 18.39
CA SER A 109 -4.89 5.55 18.73
C SER A 109 -4.99 6.47 17.52
N GLU A 110 -4.34 6.11 16.40
CA GLU A 110 -4.35 6.86 15.14
C GLU A 110 -5.52 6.46 14.21
N LEU A 111 -6.28 5.41 14.54
CA LEU A 111 -7.41 5.00 13.72
C LEU A 111 -8.54 6.05 13.74
N PRO A 112 -9.22 6.31 12.60
CA PRO A 112 -10.34 7.26 12.56
C PRO A 112 -11.51 6.89 13.47
N SER A 113 -11.64 5.60 13.80
CA SER A 113 -12.62 5.08 14.74
C SER A 113 -12.04 3.89 15.50
N ALA A 114 -12.51 3.69 16.73
CA ALA A 114 -12.07 2.57 17.56
C ALA A 114 -12.37 1.23 16.85
N PRO A 115 -11.42 0.29 16.83
CA PRO A 115 -11.67 -1.03 16.28
C PRO A 115 -12.69 -1.80 17.14
N PRO A 116 -13.37 -2.81 16.58
CA PRO A 116 -14.21 -3.70 17.36
C PRO A 116 -13.42 -4.34 18.53
N PRO A 117 -14.07 -4.63 19.67
CA PRO A 117 -13.42 -5.31 20.77
C PRO A 117 -12.83 -6.67 20.34
N GLY A 118 -11.65 -6.99 20.85
CA GLY A 118 -10.96 -8.25 20.59
C GLY A 118 -9.64 -8.06 19.85
N PRO A 119 -8.97 -9.17 19.50
CA PRO A 119 -7.70 -9.10 18.78
C PRO A 119 -7.93 -8.58 17.35
N LEU A 120 -6.90 -7.96 16.79
CA LEU A 120 -6.83 -7.53 15.40
C LEU A 120 -5.46 -7.84 14.81
N HIS A 121 -5.35 -7.84 13.48
CA HIS A 121 -4.05 -7.79 12.82
C HIS A 121 -3.83 -6.37 12.29
N ALA A 122 -2.64 -5.83 12.51
CA ALA A 122 -2.19 -4.59 11.91
C ALA A 122 -0.81 -4.83 11.29
N PHE A 123 -0.57 -4.24 10.13
CA PHE A 123 0.68 -4.38 9.42
C PHE A 123 1.22 -3.03 9.00
N ARG A 124 2.52 -2.81 9.26
CA ARG A 124 3.30 -1.79 8.58
C ARG A 124 3.75 -2.34 7.23
N LEU A 125 3.62 -1.54 6.19
CA LEU A 125 4.02 -1.88 4.84
C LEU A 125 5.32 -1.17 4.50
N GLU A 126 6.31 -1.94 4.07
CA GLU A 126 7.62 -1.46 3.64
C GLU A 126 7.69 -1.49 2.10
N PRO A 127 7.52 -0.35 1.42
CA PRO A 127 7.57 -0.31 -0.03
C PRO A 127 8.94 -0.70 -0.56
N THR A 128 8.95 -1.56 -1.57
CA THR A 128 10.14 -1.92 -2.35
C THR A 128 10.05 -1.45 -3.80
N GLU A 129 8.84 -1.14 -4.24
CA GLU A 129 8.55 -0.53 -5.54
C GLU A 129 7.23 0.24 -5.44
N VAL A 130 7.21 1.43 -6.02
CA VAL A 130 6.00 2.23 -6.21
C VAL A 130 5.88 2.58 -7.68
N VAL A 131 4.70 2.38 -8.27
CA VAL A 131 4.42 2.66 -9.68
C VAL A 131 3.17 3.52 -9.79
N LEU A 132 3.24 4.55 -10.62
CA LEU A 132 2.09 5.33 -11.07
C LEU A 132 2.02 5.26 -12.60
N THR A 133 0.87 4.89 -13.13
CA THR A 133 0.59 4.88 -14.58
C THR A 133 -0.49 5.88 -14.91
N GLU A 134 -0.19 6.85 -15.76
CA GLU A 134 -1.12 7.89 -16.18
C GLU A 134 -1.25 7.93 -17.70
N VAL A 135 -2.30 8.60 -18.17
CA VAL A 135 -2.50 8.91 -19.58
C VAL A 135 -2.23 10.40 -19.77
N GLU A 136 -1.24 10.73 -20.59
CA GLU A 136 -0.94 12.10 -21.02
C GLU A 136 -1.14 12.20 -22.54
N GLY A 137 -2.25 12.79 -22.96
CA GLY A 137 -2.63 12.84 -24.38
C GLY A 137 -2.91 11.44 -24.93
N ASP A 138 -2.12 11.02 -25.92
CA ASP A 138 -2.17 9.69 -26.54
C ASP A 138 -1.12 8.71 -25.97
N GLN A 139 -0.42 9.08 -24.89
CA GLN A 139 0.66 8.27 -24.31
C GLN A 139 0.32 7.75 -22.90
N LEU A 140 0.78 6.53 -22.62
CA LEU A 140 0.92 6.01 -21.27
C LEU A 140 2.25 6.46 -20.68
N VAL A 141 2.19 7.15 -19.54
CA VAL A 141 3.35 7.59 -18.77
C VAL A 141 3.44 6.77 -17.50
N ILE A 142 4.52 6.00 -17.37
CA ILE A 142 4.75 5.09 -16.25
C ILE A 142 5.93 5.63 -15.46
N ARG A 143 5.66 6.03 -14.21
CA ARG A 143 6.67 6.48 -13.25
C ARG A 143 6.86 5.38 -12.21
N SER A 144 8.10 4.97 -12.00
CA SER A 144 8.44 3.92 -11.03
C SER A 144 9.59 4.35 -10.14
N TRP A 145 9.45 4.12 -8.84
CA TRP A 145 10.48 4.35 -7.84
C TRP A 145 10.83 3.04 -7.12
N ARG A 146 12.09 2.92 -6.70
CA ARG A 146 12.62 1.87 -5.82
C ARG A 146 13.58 2.53 -4.81
N PRO A 147 13.68 2.02 -3.57
CA PRO A 147 14.51 2.63 -2.54
C PRO A 147 15.95 2.83 -2.99
N GLY A 148 16.49 4.04 -2.80
CA GLY A 148 17.85 4.43 -3.17
C GLY A 148 18.08 4.59 -4.67
N GLN A 149 17.03 4.68 -5.48
CA GLN A 149 17.11 4.89 -6.94
C GLN A 149 16.30 6.12 -7.35
N ASP A 150 16.78 6.81 -8.39
CA ASP A 150 16.03 7.88 -9.03
C ASP A 150 14.72 7.37 -9.63
N VAL A 151 13.70 8.22 -9.65
CA VAL A 151 12.43 7.91 -10.30
C VAL A 151 12.66 7.68 -11.80
N ARG A 152 12.32 6.48 -12.26
CA ARG A 152 12.35 6.14 -13.68
C ARG A 152 11.03 6.48 -14.35
N THR A 153 11.08 7.13 -15.50
CA THR A 153 9.91 7.41 -16.33
C THR A 153 10.00 6.68 -17.67
N VAL A 154 8.93 5.99 -18.07
CA VAL A 154 8.78 5.33 -19.37
C VAL A 154 7.52 5.86 -20.03
N ARG A 155 7.61 6.22 -21.31
CA ARG A 155 6.47 6.63 -22.13
C ARG A 155 6.20 5.60 -23.22
N ARG A 156 4.92 5.28 -23.45
CA ARG A 156 4.47 4.31 -24.46
C ARG A 156 3.30 4.87 -25.25
N SER A 157 3.32 4.67 -26.57
CA SER A 157 2.23 4.93 -27.52
C SER A 157 1.52 3.63 -27.88
#